data_AF-K0I8J4-F1
#
_entry.id   AF-K0I8J4-F1
#
_cell.length_a   1.000
_cell.length_b   1.000
_cell.length_c   1.000
_cell.angle_alpha   90.00
_cell.angle_beta   90.00
_cell.angle_gamma   90.00
#
_symmetry.space_group_name_H-M   'P 1'
#
loop_
_entity.id
_entity.type
_entity.pdbx_description
1 polymer ?
#
loop_
_entity_poly.entity_id
_entity_poly.type
_entity_poly.pdbx_seq_one_letter_code
_entity_poly.pdbx_strand_id
1 'polypeptide(L)'
;MVDMIVLQNGENLIRRDSVELFSDGRRKFGKGMLYLTNTRLMFEMKNGMVPRLVALHTIQSVVPVKKNEFTMSYMNDDGTKISDGVTSEDWL
;
A
#
# COMPACT_ATOMS: atom_id res chain seq x y z
N MET A 1 8.54 -8.08 -16.63
CA MET A 1 8.28 -8.82 -15.38
C MET A 1 6.77 -8.95 -15.27
N VAL A 2 6.28 -10.16 -15.02
CA VAL A 2 4.84 -10.40 -14.84
C VAL A 2 4.54 -10.11 -13.38
N ASP A 3 3.71 -9.09 -13.11
CA ASP A 3 3.18 -8.78 -11.77
C ASP A 3 2.60 -10.07 -11.19
N MET A 4 3.20 -10.63 -10.14
CA MET A 4 2.83 -11.96 -9.64
C MET A 4 2.16 -11.85 -8.27
N ILE A 5 0.92 -11.37 -8.27
CA ILE A 5 0.05 -11.57 -7.10
C ILE A 5 -0.52 -12.99 -7.19
N VAL A 6 -0.30 -13.79 -6.16
CA VAL A 6 -0.95 -15.08 -6.01
C VAL A 6 -2.26 -14.85 -5.25
N LEU A 7 -3.36 -14.86 -5.98
CA LEU A 7 -4.70 -14.79 -5.42
C LEU A 7 -5.03 -16.10 -4.70
N GLN A 8 -5.60 -16.00 -3.51
CA GLN A 8 -6.15 -17.13 -2.79
C GLN A 8 -7.50 -17.56 -3.39
N ASN A 9 -7.96 -18.76 -3.07
CA ASN A 9 -9.23 -19.27 -3.61
C ASN A 9 -10.41 -18.37 -3.17
N GLY A 10 -11.16 -17.85 -4.14
CA GLY A 10 -12.25 -16.87 -3.89
C GLY A 10 -11.78 -15.42 -3.70
N GLU A 11 -10.49 -15.15 -3.82
CA GLU A 11 -9.95 -13.78 -3.81
C GLU A 11 -9.97 -13.19 -5.22
N ASN A 12 -10.43 -11.95 -5.33
CA ASN A 12 -10.52 -11.21 -6.58
C ASN A 12 -9.78 -9.89 -6.47
N LEU A 13 -8.99 -9.57 -7.50
CA LEU A 13 -8.37 -8.26 -7.64
C LEU A 13 -9.45 -7.20 -7.90
N ILE A 14 -9.55 -6.21 -7.02
CA ILE A 14 -10.45 -5.06 -7.18
C ILE A 14 -9.74 -3.93 -7.91
N ARG A 15 -8.51 -3.61 -7.47
CA ARG A 15 -7.78 -2.46 -7.98
C ARG A 15 -6.28 -2.65 -7.83
N ARG A 16 -5.52 -2.03 -8.74
CA ARG A 16 -4.07 -1.87 -8.63
C ARG A 16 -3.69 -0.43 -8.91
N ASP A 17 -2.77 0.11 -8.12
CA ASP A 17 -2.26 1.48 -8.29
C ASP A 17 -0.75 1.52 -8.07
N SER A 18 -0.05 2.39 -8.81
CA SER A 18 1.35 2.71 -8.52
C SER A 18 1.39 3.66 -7.32
N VAL A 19 2.10 3.27 -6.26
CA VAL A 19 2.19 4.05 -5.02
C VAL A 19 3.62 4.09 -4.48
N GLU A 20 3.86 4.99 -3.53
CA GLU A 20 5.04 5.01 -2.69
C GLU A 20 4.66 4.73 -1.24
N LEU A 21 5.38 3.79 -0.61
CA LEU A 21 5.10 3.30 0.73
C LEU A 21 6.15 3.79 1.75
N PHE A 22 5.68 4.28 2.89
CA PHE A 22 6.48 4.77 4.00
C PHE A 22 6.06 4.08 5.32
N SER A 23 7.03 3.57 6.08
CA SER A 23 6.82 3.14 7.47
C SER A 23 6.94 4.34 8.40
N ASP A 24 6.14 4.36 9.46
CA ASP A 24 6.37 5.31 10.54
C ASP A 24 7.80 5.12 11.11
N GLY A 25 8.52 6.22 11.31
CA GLY A 25 9.83 6.18 11.97
C GLY A 25 11.10 6.01 11.11
N ARG A 26 11.11 6.42 9.82
CA ARG A 26 12.29 6.64 8.92
C ARG A 26 12.55 5.60 7.82
N ARG A 27 11.76 4.54 7.67
CA ARG A 27 11.99 3.52 6.63
C ARG A 27 11.11 3.76 5.41
N LYS A 28 11.71 4.27 4.33
CA LYS A 28 11.09 4.38 3.01
C LYS A 28 11.19 3.02 2.31
N PHE A 29 10.05 2.38 2.01
CA PHE A 29 10.05 1.17 1.19
C PHE A 29 10.19 1.52 -0.29
N GLY A 30 9.76 2.72 -0.69
CA GLY A 30 9.94 3.25 -2.03
C GLY A 30 8.73 3.00 -2.94
N LYS A 31 8.93 3.15 -4.25
CA LYS A 31 7.86 3.03 -5.26
C LYS A 31 7.57 1.57 -5.60
N GLY A 32 6.30 1.24 -5.74
CA GLY A 32 5.82 -0.10 -6.05
C GLY A 32 4.36 -0.10 -6.49
N MET A 33 3.78 -1.28 -6.53
CA MET A 33 2.37 -1.50 -6.87
C MET A 33 1.60 -1.87 -5.61
N LEU A 34 0.49 -1.16 -5.36
CA LEU A 34 -0.50 -1.54 -4.37
C LEU A 34 -1.59 -2.35 -5.05
N TYR A 35 -1.90 -3.52 -4.49
CA TYR A 35 -3.00 -4.36 -4.94
C TYR A 35 -4.04 -4.40 -3.83
N LEU A 36 -5.27 -4.04 -4.20
CA LEU A 36 -6.45 -4.21 -3.37
C LEU A 36 -7.26 -5.38 -3.90
N THR A 37 -7.45 -6.39 -3.06
CA THR A 37 -8.38 -7.49 -3.31
C THR A 37 -9.61 -7.35 -2.42
N ASN A 38 -10.57 -8.24 -2.57
CA ASN A 38 -11.72 -8.30 -1.67
C ASN A 38 -11.39 -8.75 -0.24
N THR A 39 -10.16 -9.21 0.04
CA THR A 39 -9.78 -9.71 1.38
C THR A 39 -8.49 -9.12 1.92
N ARG A 40 -7.60 -8.60 1.07
CA ARG A 40 -6.27 -8.12 1.45
C ARG A 40 -5.86 -6.87 0.68
N LEU A 41 -4.88 -6.18 1.25
CA LEU A 41 -4.11 -5.12 0.62
C LEU A 41 -2.63 -5.54 0.63
N MET A 42 -1.98 -5.47 -0.52
CA MET A 42 -0.60 -5.94 -0.73
C MET A 42 0.21 -4.86 -1.42
N PHE A 43 1.45 -4.66 -0.99
CA PHE A 43 2.39 -3.77 -1.67
C PHE A 43 3.58 -4.57 -2.20
N GLU A 44 3.83 -4.50 -3.51
CA GLU A 44 4.94 -5.14 -4.21
C GLU A 44 5.91 -4.07 -4.72
N MET A 45 7.19 -4.20 -4.38
CA MET A 45 8.25 -3.35 -4.90
C MET A 45 8.64 -3.76 -6.32
N LYS A 46 9.28 -2.86 -7.08
CA LYS A 46 9.72 -3.14 -8.47
C LYS A 46 10.61 -4.37 -8.64
N ASN A 47 11.26 -4.83 -7.58
CA ASN A 47 12.11 -6.03 -7.55
C ASN A 47 11.34 -7.32 -7.21
N GLY A 48 10.00 -7.27 -7.11
CA GLY A 48 9.13 -8.39 -6.78
C GLY A 48 9.01 -8.68 -5.27
N MET A 49 9.69 -7.91 -4.41
CA MET A 49 9.57 -8.08 -2.96
C MET A 49 8.23 -7.54 -2.46
N VAL A 50 7.53 -8.31 -1.61
CA VAL A 50 6.25 -7.92 -1.00
C VAL A 50 6.46 -7.59 0.49
N PRO A 51 6.91 -6.36 0.85
CA PRO A 51 7.20 -6.03 2.23
C PRO A 51 5.95 -5.85 3.11
N ARG A 52 4.76 -5.74 2.50
CA ARG A 52 3.49 -5.58 3.21
C ARG A 52 2.37 -6.39 2.56
N LEU A 53 1.69 -7.15 3.40
CA LEU A 53 0.47 -7.89 3.11
C LEU A 53 -0.42 -7.76 4.34
N VAL A 54 -1.56 -7.10 4.17
CA VAL A 54 -2.47 -6.72 5.25
C VAL A 54 -3.85 -7.28 4.93
N ALA A 55 -4.43 -8.05 5.84
CA ALA A 55 -5.81 -8.49 5.67
C ALA A 55 -6.76 -7.33 5.98
N LEU A 56 -7.78 -7.10 5.14
CA LEU A 56 -8.64 -5.93 5.26
C LEU A 56 -9.35 -5.85 6.61
N HIS A 57 -9.75 -7.00 7.18
CA HIS A 57 -10.41 -7.07 8.49
C HIS A 57 -9.49 -6.68 9.67
N THR A 58 -8.18 -6.61 9.46
CA THR A 58 -7.21 -6.18 10.49
C THR A 58 -6.93 -4.68 10.46
N ILE A 59 -7.41 -3.96 9.43
CA ILE A 59 -7.26 -2.52 9.31
C ILE A 59 -8.16 -1.86 10.36
N GLN A 60 -7.55 -1.06 11.24
CA GLN A 60 -8.25 -0.37 12.32
C GLN A 60 -8.66 1.04 11.91
N SER A 61 -7.85 1.71 11.09
CA SER A 61 -8.14 3.06 10.61
C SER A 61 -7.49 3.32 9.25
N VAL A 62 -8.15 4.19 8.47
CA VAL A 62 -7.62 4.78 7.24
C VAL A 62 -7.88 6.28 7.33
N VAL A 63 -6.82 7.08 7.45
CA VAL A 63 -6.92 8.52 7.68
C VAL A 63 -6.27 9.25 6.50
N PRO A 64 -7.00 10.08 5.75
CA PRO A 64 -6.40 10.93 4.73
C PRO A 64 -5.49 11.97 5.40
N VAL A 65 -4.27 12.13 4.89
CA VAL A 65 -3.28 13.09 5.43
C VAL A 65 -3.13 14.30 4.51
N LYS A 66 -3.06 14.08 3.21
CA LYS A 66 -2.98 15.12 2.17
C LYS A 66 -3.75 14.69 0.93
N LYS A 67 -3.86 15.59 -0.05
CA LYS A 67 -4.33 15.22 -1.40
C LYS A 67 -3.46 14.07 -1.91
N ASN A 68 -4.09 12.92 -2.16
CA ASN A 68 -3.47 11.67 -2.61
C ASN A 68 -2.52 10.97 -1.61
N GLU A 69 -2.65 11.24 -0.31
CA GLU A 69 -1.90 10.57 0.76
C GLU A 69 -2.85 10.12 1.87
N PHE A 70 -2.68 8.88 2.33
CA PHE A 70 -3.38 8.37 3.51
C PHE A 70 -2.45 7.54 4.40
N THR A 71 -2.79 7.51 5.68
CA THR A 71 -2.17 6.62 6.67
C THR A 71 -3.15 5.50 7.00
N MET A 72 -2.64 4.28 7.04
CA MET A 72 -3.37 3.09 7.43
C MET A 72 -2.72 2.49 8.68
N SER A 73 -3.52 2.21 9.70
CA SER A 73 -3.08 1.51 10.92
C SER A 73 -3.78 0.15 11.00
N TYR A 74 -3.03 -0.87 11.44
CA TYR A 74 -3.51 -2.25 11.58
C TYR A 74 -2.76 -2.94 12.73
N MET A 75 -3.17 -4.14 13.14
CA MET A 75 -2.55 -4.79 14.31
C MET A 75 -1.01 -4.83 14.20
N ASN A 76 -0.34 -4.29 15.23
CA ASN A 76 1.13 -4.19 15.37
C ASN A 76 1.84 -3.22 14.39
N ASP A 77 1.11 -2.34 13.70
CA ASP A 77 1.67 -1.23 12.91
C ASP A 77 0.82 0.03 13.10
N ASP A 78 1.39 1.02 13.79
CA ASP A 78 0.68 2.24 14.18
C ASP A 78 0.56 3.25 13.03
N GLY A 79 1.19 3.03 11.87
CA GLY A 79 1.06 3.97 10.76
C GLY A 79 1.87 3.62 9.51
N THR A 80 1.25 2.89 8.58
CA THR A 80 1.76 2.76 7.21
C THR A 80 1.19 3.88 6.34
N LYS A 81 2.06 4.75 5.83
CA LYS A 81 1.68 5.85 4.93
C LYS A 81 1.83 5.42 3.48
N ILE A 82 0.80 5.72 2.70
CA ILE A 82 0.68 5.41 1.27
C ILE A 82 0.39 6.71 0.52
N SER A 83 1.15 6.97 -0.54
CA SER A 83 0.96 8.10 -1.47
C SER A 83 0.98 7.60 -2.91
N ASP A 84 0.26 8.24 -3.83
CA ASP A 84 0.36 7.97 -5.28
C ASP A 84 1.73 8.34 -5.89
N GLY A 85 2.66 8.87 -5.09
CA GLY A 85 3.99 9.27 -5.52
C GLY A 85 4.01 10.57 -6.32
N VAL A 86 2.87 11.26 -6.44
CA VAL A 86 2.77 12.65 -6.90
C VAL A 86 2.95 13.53 -5.66
N THR A 87 4.20 13.79 -5.31
CA THR A 87 4.50 14.77 -4.27
C THR A 87 3.95 16.12 -4.73
N SER A 88 3.11 16.73 -3.89
CA SER A 88 2.52 18.06 -4.08
C SER A 88 3.54 19.20 -4.21
N GLU A 89 4.84 18.90 -4.25
CA GLU A 89 5.91 19.86 -4.54
C GLU A 89 6.06 20.13 -6.06
N ASP A 90 5.48 19.32 -6.94
CA ASP A 90 5.51 19.53 -8.40
C ASP A 90 4.53 20.61 -8.91
N TRP A 91 3.93 21.39 -7.99
CA TRP A 91 2.94 22.44 -8.30
C TRP A 91 3.38 23.86 -7.88
N LEU A 92 4.67 24.07 -7.59
CA LEU A 92 5.23 25.38 -7.28
C LEU A 92 5.98 26.00 -8.47
#